data_AF-A0A533XMM4-F1
#
_entry.id   AF-A0A533XMM4-F1
#
_cell.length_a   1.000
_cell.length_b   1.000
_cell.length_c   1.000
_cell.angle_alpha   90.00
_cell.angle_beta   90.00
_cell.angle_gamma   90.00
#
_symmetry.space_group_name_H-M   'P 1'
#
loop_
_entity.id
_entity.type
_entity.pdbx_description
1 polymer ?
#
loop_
_entity_poly.entity_id
_entity_poly.type
_entity_poly.pdbx_seq_one_letter_code
_entity_poly.pdbx_strand_id
1 'polypeptide(L)' 'MGDTMKAVVAKRDRPYCEEGFCVWFTGLPCSGKTTTAEVLTAMLMKRGRRVTLLDGDVVRTHLSKGLGFSK' A
#
# COMPACT_ATOMS: atom_id res chain seq x y z
N MET A 1 23.94 -32.00 -24.38
CA MET A 1 24.91 -30.98 -23.96
C MET A 1 24.33 -29.62 -24.33
N GLY A 2 23.20 -29.23 -23.75
CA GLY A 2 23.18 -28.44 -22.52
C GLY A 2 22.67 -27.04 -22.86
N ASP A 3 21.47 -26.96 -23.47
CA ASP A 3 20.75 -25.70 -23.64
C ASP A 3 20.33 -25.24 -22.26
N THR A 4 21.23 -24.47 -21.67
CA THR A 4 21.15 -24.04 -20.29
C THR A 4 20.08 -22.95 -20.24
N MET A 5 18.96 -23.28 -19.59
CA MET A 5 17.87 -22.36 -19.30
C MET A 5 18.42 -21.03 -18.79
N LYS A 6 18.48 -20.03 -19.68
CA LYS A 6 18.66 -18.64 -19.24
C LYS A 6 17.37 -18.24 -18.58
N ALA A 7 17.42 -18.16 -17.26
CA ALA A 7 16.35 -17.61 -16.44
C ALA A 7 15.89 -16.28 -17.05
N VAL A 8 14.65 -16.25 -17.52
CA VAL A 8 13.93 -15.02 -17.87
C VAL A 8 13.58 -14.34 -16.55
N VAL A 9 14.59 -13.82 -15.85
CA VAL A 9 14.36 -12.82 -14.82
C VAL A 9 14.30 -11.50 -15.58
N ALA A 10 13.09 -11.09 -15.95
CA ALA A 10 12.83 -9.76 -16.44
C ALA A 10 13.25 -8.76 -15.35
N LYS A 11 14.49 -8.24 -15.43
CA LYS A 11 14.89 -7.07 -14.65
C LYS A 11 13.93 -5.95 -15.01
N ARG A 12 13.06 -5.58 -14.07
CA ARG A 12 12.30 -4.35 -14.16
C ARG A 12 13.30 -3.20 -13.98
N ASP A 13 13.85 -2.71 -15.08
CA ASP A 13 14.67 -1.49 -15.13
C ASP A 13 13.79 -0.23 -15.03
N ARG A 14 12.80 -0.23 -14.13
CA ARG A 14 12.10 1.00 -13.77
C ARG A 14 12.88 1.67 -12.65
N PRO A 15 13.21 2.96 -12.77
CA PRO A 15 13.70 3.68 -11.63
C PRO A 15 12.66 3.57 -10.50
N TYR A 16 13.11 3.30 -9.28
CA TYR A 16 12.25 3.09 -8.10
C TYR A 16 11.24 4.24 -7.87
N CYS A 17 11.47 5.40 -8.48
CA CYS A 17 10.57 6.56 -8.47
C CYS A 17 9.31 6.41 -9.33
N GLU A 18 9.17 5.37 -10.16
CA GLU A 18 7.98 5.13 -11.00
C GLU A 18 7.06 4.01 -10.49
N GLU A 19 7.54 3.12 -9.62
CA GLU A 19 6.74 1.99 -9.15
C GLU A 19 5.73 2.42 -8.06
N GLY A 20 4.56 1.78 -8.07
CA GLY A 20 3.57 1.92 -7.01
C GLY A 20 3.98 1.12 -5.77
N PHE A 21 3.65 1.61 -4.58
CA PHE A 21 3.90 0.91 -3.31
C PHE A 21 2.73 1.05 -2.35
N CYS A 22 2.70 0.19 -1.33
CA CYS A 22 1.72 0.21 -0.25
C CYS A 22 2.40 0.53 1.08
N VAL A 23 1.81 1.45 1.86
CA VAL A 23 2.22 1.73 3.24
C VAL A 23 1.11 1.28 4.17
N TRP A 24 1.40 0.29 5.00
CA TRP A 24 0.43 -0.30 5.91
C TRP A 24 0.64 0.22 7.34
N PHE A 25 -0.25 1.09 7.81
CA PHE A 25 -0.22 1.56 9.19
C PHE A 25 -0.96 0.57 10.10
N THR A 26 -0.22 -0.05 11.02
CA THR A 26 -0.76 -0.95 12.06
C THR A 26 -0.31 -0.49 13.44
N GLY A 27 -1.08 -0.82 14.48
CA GLY A 27 -0.82 -0.39 15.86
C GLY A 27 -2.08 -0.21 16.69
N LEU A 28 -1.90 0.04 17.99
CA LEU A 28 -2.96 0.20 18.99
C LEU A 28 -3.99 1.29 18.62
N PRO A 29 -5.25 1.18 19.07
CA PRO A 29 -6.20 2.29 18.97
C PRO A 29 -5.59 3.60 19.49
N CYS A 30 -5.92 4.73 18.86
CA CYS A 30 -5.38 6.06 19.20
C CYS A 30 -3.86 6.26 19.03
N SER A 31 -3.12 5.32 18.42
CA SER A 31 -1.68 5.48 18.16
C SER A 31 -1.31 6.49 17.05
N GLY A 32 -2.26 7.28 16.54
CA GLY A 32 -2.01 8.29 15.51
C GLY A 32 -1.84 7.77 14.06
N LYS A 33 -2.34 6.56 13.74
CA LYS A 33 -2.23 5.96 12.39
C LYS A 33 -2.88 6.83 11.32
N THR A 34 -4.15 7.22 11.53
CA THR A 34 -4.91 8.04 10.59
C THR A 34 -4.24 9.40 10.37
N THR A 35 -3.84 10.07 11.46
CA THR A 35 -3.10 11.34 11.38
C THR A 35 -1.81 11.23 10.58
N THR A 36 -1.02 10.16 10.80
CA THR A 36 0.21 9.93 10.05
C THR A 36 -0.07 9.66 8.57
N ALA A 37 -1.11 8.89 8.27
CA ALA A 37 -1.51 8.55 6.91
C ALA A 37 -1.98 9.78 6.12
N GLU A 38 -2.70 10.71 6.74
CA GLU A 38 -3.13 11.98 6.15
C GLU A 38 -1.93 12.86 5.78
N VAL A 39 -0.99 13.05 6.72
CA VAL A 39 0.23 13.84 6.50
C VAL A 39 1.08 13.22 5.39
N LEU A 40 1.24 11.89 5.39
CA LEU A 40 1.97 11.18 4.32
C LEU A 40 1.28 11.36 2.96
N THR A 41 -0.04 11.30 2.91
CA THR A 41 -0.83 11.49 1.70
C THR A 41 -0.58 12.88 1.11
N ALA A 42 -0.70 13.93 1.93
CA ALA A 42 -0.42 15.30 1.51
C ALA A 42 1.02 15.47 0.99
N MET A 43 2.00 14.87 1.67
CA MET A 43 3.40 14.89 1.28
C MET A 43 3.69 14.19 -0.06
N LEU A 44 3.00 13.08 -0.35
CA LEU A 44 3.16 12.33 -1.59
C LEU A 44 2.44 13.03 -2.76
N MET A 45 1.24 13.57 -2.53
CA MET A 45 0.52 14.37 -3.52
C MET A 45 1.32 15.62 -3.91
N LYS A 46 1.94 16.32 -2.94
CA LYS A 46 2.83 17.47 -3.22
C LYS A 46 4.05 17.10 -4.06
N ARG A 47 4.47 15.83 -4.04
CA ARG A 47 5.57 15.30 -4.88
C ARG A 47 5.07 14.76 -6.23
N GLY A 48 3.82 15.00 -6.62
CA GLY A 48 3.25 14.58 -7.90
C GLY A 48 2.86 13.10 -7.96
N ARG A 49 2.78 12.41 -6.81
CA ARG A 49 2.40 10.99 -6.76
C ARG A 49 0.89 10.87 -6.60
N ARG A 50 0.28 9.96 -7.34
CA ARG A 50 -1.11 9.53 -7.11
C ARG A 50 -1.16 8.66 -5.86
N VAL A 51 -2.07 8.97 -4.93
CA VAL A 51 -2.23 8.27 -3.66
C VAL A 51 -3.68 7.87 -3.48
N THR A 52 -3.88 6.64 -3.03
CA THR A 52 -5.18 6.15 -2.54
C THR A 52 -5.04 5.87 -1.06
N LEU A 53 -5.81 6.56 -0.23
CA LEU A 53 -5.87 6.32 1.21
C LEU A 53 -6.99 5.33 1.52
N LEU A 54 -6.66 4.20 2.15
CA LEU A 54 -7.62 3.19 2.60
C LEU A 54 -7.68 3.22 4.13
N ASP A 55 -8.60 4.00 4.68
CA ASP A 55 -8.78 4.08 6.13
C ASP A 55 -9.64 2.90 6.64
N GLY A 56 -9.20 2.27 7.73
CA GLY A 56 -9.84 1.11 8.33
C GLY A 56 -11.29 1.38 8.76
N ASP A 57 -11.62 2.62 9.13
CA ASP A 57 -12.99 3.02 9.47
C ASP A 57 -13.89 3.13 8.24
N VAL A 58 -13.35 3.59 7.10
CA VAL A 58 -14.04 3.65 5.80
C VAL A 58 -14.21 2.24 5.22
N VAL A 59 -13.20 1.39 5.35
CA VAL A 59 -13.26 -0.02 4.92
C VAL A 59 -14.29 -0.80 5.77
N ARG A 60 -14.32 -0.59 7.10
CA ARG A 60 -15.32 -1.21 7.99
C ARG A 60 -16.76 -0.82 7.61
N THR A 61 -16.98 0.42 7.18
CA THR A 61 -18.32 0.94 6.84
C THR A 61 -18.79 0.53 5.43
N HIS A 62 -17.89 0.39 4.47
CA HIS A 62 -18.25 0.20 3.04
C HIS A 62 -17.94 -1.20 2.47
N LEU A 63 -16.92 -1.89 2.97
CA LEU A 63 -16.54 -3.24 2.50
C LEU A 63 -16.88 -4.35 3.50
N SER A 64 -17.08 -4.03 4.78
CA SER A 64 -17.28 -5.02 5.85
C SER A 64 -18.72 -5.13 6.35
N LYS A 65 -19.73 -4.61 5.63
CA LYS A 65 -21.14 -4.88 5.96
C LYS A 65 -21.42 -6.38 5.83
N GLY A 66 -21.34 -7.10 6.96
CA GLY A 66 -21.52 -8.55 7.05
C GLY A 66 -20.27 -9.35 7.45
N LEU A 67 -19.09 -8.72 7.51
CA LEU A 67 -17.88 -9.37 8.03
C LEU A 67 -17.74 -9.03 9.52
N GLY A 68 -18.14 -9.98 10.37
CA GLY A 68 -17.86 -9.94 11.81
C GLY A 68 -16.45 -10.47 12.11
N PHE A 69 -16.00 -10.29 13.36
CA PHE A 69 -14.83 -11.01 13.84
C PHE A 69 -15.23 -12.47 14.09
N SER A 70 -14.60 -13.42 13.39
CA SER A 70 -14.66 -14.82 13.82
C SER A 70 -13.97 -14.93 15.19
N LYS A 71 -14.56 -15.70 16.09
CA LYS A 71 -13.88 -16.16 17.29
C LYS A 71 -12.71 -17.07 16.95
#